data_AF-A0A529R3K7-F1
#
_entry.id   AF-A0A529R3K7-F1
#
_cell.length_a   1.000
_cell.length_b   1.000
_cell.length_c   1.000
_cell.angle_alpha   90.00
_cell.angle_beta   90.00
_cell.angle_gamma   90.00
#
_symmetry.space_group_name_H-M   'P 1'
#
loop_
_entity.id
_entity.type
_entity.pdbx_description
1 polymer ?
#
loop_
_entity_poly.entity_id
_entity_poly.type
_entity_poly.pdbx_seq_one_letter_code
_entity_poly.pdbx_strand_id
1 'polypeptide(L)'
;MHASFSQNLIIAGLGALIVSCAGVPAQKMVPTSGYGPNPTLPKPTPTLIPTVNVAEATGWQKGDMPTPAKGLSVTAFATGLDHPRWLHVLPNGDVLVAETNAPAKHDDGFSLRKLFMNQAMKRAGAATISANRITLLRDTNGDGVADVRRIFVEGLNSPFGMTLSKGKLYVAETDALVAFPYS
;
A
#
# COMPACT_ATOMS: atom_id res chain seq x y z
N MET A 1 -35.23 17.55 46.73
CA MET A 1 -34.96 18.44 45.58
C MET A 1 -33.47 18.69 45.53
N HIS A 2 -32.88 18.83 44.32
CA HIS A 2 -31.45 19.02 44.00
C HIS A 2 -30.60 17.74 43.83
N ALA A 3 -30.63 17.16 42.62
CA ALA A 3 -29.50 16.38 42.06
C ALA A 3 -29.57 16.13 40.54
N SER A 4 -30.61 16.58 39.80
CA SER A 4 -30.73 16.29 38.36
C SER A 4 -30.21 17.40 37.43
N PHE A 5 -29.79 18.55 37.97
CA PHE A 5 -29.44 19.73 37.16
C PHE A 5 -27.98 19.75 36.69
N SER A 6 -27.07 19.08 37.41
CA SER A 6 -25.64 19.03 37.08
C SER A 6 -25.29 18.01 35.99
N GLN A 7 -26.07 16.93 35.85
CA GLN A 7 -25.79 15.83 34.92
C GLN A 7 -26.13 16.20 33.47
N ASN A 8 -27.20 16.98 33.26
CA ASN A 8 -27.58 17.48 31.93
C ASN A 8 -26.67 18.59 31.41
N LEU A 9 -26.02 19.35 32.31
CA LEU A 9 -25.08 20.41 31.93
C LEU A 9 -23.75 19.84 31.40
N ILE A 10 -23.31 18.69 31.91
CA ILE A 10 -22.10 17.99 31.43
C ILE A 10 -22.35 17.37 30.05
N ILE A 11 -23.55 16.82 29.80
CA ILE A 11 -23.91 16.23 28.50
C ILE A 11 -24.07 17.31 27.42
N ALA A 12 -24.66 18.46 27.76
CA ALA A 12 -24.78 19.60 26.84
C ALA A 12 -23.42 20.25 26.50
N GLY A 13 -22.48 20.27 27.45
CA GLY A 13 -21.11 20.77 27.23
C GLY A 13 -20.28 19.90 26.28
N LEU A 14 -20.45 18.57 26.31
CA LEU A 14 -19.77 17.67 25.37
C LEU A 14 -20.35 17.74 23.94
N GLY A 15 -21.66 17.96 23.80
CA GLY A 15 -22.32 18.07 22.49
C GLY A 15 -21.90 19.31 21.69
N ALA A 16 -21.63 20.43 22.38
CA ALA A 16 -21.24 21.68 21.74
C ALA A 16 -19.80 21.70 21.19
N LEU A 17 -18.90 20.84 21.70
CA LEU A 17 -17.51 20.74 21.21
C LEU A 17 -17.36 19.90 19.92
N ILE A 18 -18.38 19.13 19.53
CA ILE A 18 -18.32 18.27 18.35
C ILE A 18 -18.70 19.03 17.06
N VAL A 19 -19.42 20.16 17.16
CA VAL A 19 -19.98 20.86 15.98
C VAL A 19 -19.03 21.87 15.33
N SER A 20 -17.89 22.23 15.95
CA SER A 20 -16.97 23.23 15.39
C SER A 20 -15.94 22.69 14.37
N CYS A 21 -15.94 21.40 14.03
CA CYS A 21 -15.05 20.87 13.00
C CYS A 21 -15.68 21.00 11.59
N ALA A 22 -15.97 22.22 11.16
CA ALA A 22 -16.23 22.49 9.74
C ALA A 22 -14.91 22.34 8.98
N GLY A 23 -14.74 21.19 8.29
CA GLY A 23 -13.57 20.91 7.48
C GLY A 23 -13.36 21.97 6.39
N VAL A 24 -12.10 22.38 6.20
CA VAL A 24 -11.70 23.25 5.09
C VAL A 24 -11.94 22.48 3.78
N PRO A 25 -12.65 23.04 2.78
CA PRO A 25 -12.87 22.37 1.51
C PRO A 25 -11.54 22.10 0.80
N ALA A 26 -11.35 20.87 0.31
CA ALA A 26 -10.16 20.47 -0.42
C ALA A 26 -9.99 21.32 -1.69
N GLN A 27 -8.79 21.89 -1.90
CA GLN A 27 -8.46 22.63 -3.12
C GLN A 27 -8.42 21.67 -4.31
N LYS A 28 -9.35 21.82 -5.25
CA LYS A 28 -9.31 21.14 -6.55
C LYS A 28 -8.27 21.84 -7.44
N MET A 29 -7.11 21.22 -7.62
CA MET A 29 -6.14 21.66 -8.63
C MET A 29 -6.59 21.24 -10.03
N VAL A 30 -6.27 22.07 -11.03
CA VAL A 30 -6.40 21.71 -12.45
C VAL A 30 -5.37 20.60 -12.76
N PRO A 31 -5.75 19.46 -13.38
CA PRO A 31 -4.88 18.29 -13.52
C PRO A 31 -3.52 18.51 -14.22
N THR A 32 -3.36 19.63 -14.94
CA THR A 32 -2.21 19.91 -15.80
C THR A 32 -1.07 20.66 -15.11
N SER A 33 -1.25 21.22 -13.91
CA SER A 33 -0.21 22.03 -13.24
C SER A 33 0.73 21.25 -12.32
N GLY A 34 0.51 19.94 -12.14
CA GLY A 34 1.25 19.08 -11.20
C GLY A 34 2.40 18.26 -11.77
N TYR A 35 2.66 18.33 -13.09
CA TYR A 35 3.69 17.52 -13.77
C TYR A 35 4.60 18.42 -14.63
N GLY A 36 5.84 17.98 -14.89
CA GLY A 36 6.82 18.70 -15.71
C GLY A 36 8.09 19.12 -14.95
N PRO A 37 9.06 19.79 -15.59
CA PRO A 37 10.35 20.14 -14.99
C PRO A 37 10.25 21.23 -13.90
N ASN A 38 9.17 22.01 -13.89
CA ASN A 38 8.90 23.02 -12.86
C ASN A 38 7.39 23.09 -12.54
N PRO A 39 6.85 22.11 -11.80
CA PRO A 39 5.43 22.08 -11.47
C PRO A 39 5.09 23.13 -10.41
N THR A 40 3.95 23.80 -10.55
CA THR A 40 3.49 24.75 -9.54
C THR A 40 2.79 24.00 -8.42
N LEU A 41 3.49 23.82 -7.29
CA LEU A 41 2.94 23.16 -6.11
C LEU A 41 2.05 24.13 -5.31
N PRO A 42 0.87 23.69 -4.83
CA PRO A 42 0.03 24.51 -3.97
C PRO A 42 0.74 24.76 -2.64
N LYS A 43 0.51 25.93 -2.04
CA LYS A 43 1.03 26.21 -0.69
C LYS A 43 0.36 25.27 0.32
N PRO A 44 1.11 24.71 1.29
CA PRO A 44 0.51 23.92 2.37
C PRO A 44 -0.53 24.73 3.15
N THR A 45 -1.66 24.11 3.50
CA THR A 45 -2.70 24.70 4.37
C THR A 45 -2.61 24.06 5.74
N PRO A 46 -1.92 24.65 6.72
CA PRO A 46 -1.77 24.07 8.05
C PRO A 46 -3.12 24.03 8.77
N THR A 47 -3.52 22.86 9.24
CA THR A 47 -4.72 22.65 10.05
C THR A 47 -4.34 22.05 11.40
N LEU A 48 -5.08 22.42 12.46
CA LEU A 48 -4.90 21.86 13.81
C LEU A 48 -5.16 20.34 13.84
N ILE A 49 -6.08 19.88 13.00
CA ILE A 49 -6.38 18.46 12.79
C ILE A 49 -5.93 18.09 11.39
N PRO A 50 -5.04 17.09 11.22
CA PRO A 50 -4.53 16.71 9.91
C PRO A 50 -5.64 16.06 9.07
N THR A 51 -5.71 16.43 7.79
CA THR A 51 -6.57 15.76 6.82
C THR A 51 -5.92 14.45 6.37
N VAL A 52 -6.61 13.32 6.59
CA VAL A 52 -6.13 11.99 6.18
C VAL A 52 -7.01 11.49 5.04
N ASN A 53 -6.50 11.56 3.81
CA ASN A 53 -7.16 11.04 2.62
C ASN A 53 -6.55 9.68 2.25
N VAL A 54 -7.00 8.62 2.92
CA VAL A 54 -6.61 7.25 2.58
C VAL A 54 -7.61 6.69 1.59
N ALA A 55 -7.14 6.31 0.41
CA ALA A 55 -7.93 5.49 -0.50
C ALA A 55 -8.14 4.12 0.13
N GLU A 56 -9.39 3.68 0.18
CA GLU A 56 -9.72 2.34 0.64
C GLU A 56 -9.21 1.32 -0.40
N ALA A 57 -8.42 0.37 0.06
CA ALA A 57 -7.88 -0.69 -0.79
C ALA A 57 -9.00 -1.70 -1.10
N THR A 58 -9.77 -1.42 -2.15
CA THR A 58 -10.78 -2.35 -2.66
C THR A 58 -10.14 -3.27 -3.70
N GLY A 59 -10.08 -4.57 -3.38
CA GLY A 59 -9.71 -5.59 -4.36
C GLY A 59 -10.72 -5.67 -5.50
N TRP A 60 -10.29 -6.18 -6.64
CA TRP A 60 -11.17 -6.40 -7.79
C TRP A 60 -12.18 -7.51 -7.50
N GLN A 61 -13.43 -7.35 -7.96
CA GLN A 61 -14.39 -8.45 -7.91
C GLN A 61 -14.01 -9.53 -8.92
N LYS A 62 -14.60 -10.71 -8.79
CA LYS A 62 -14.32 -11.82 -9.70
C LYS A 62 -14.70 -11.44 -11.12
N GLY A 63 -13.71 -11.37 -12.01
CA GLY A 63 -13.88 -11.02 -13.42
C GLY A 63 -13.75 -9.53 -13.73
N ASP A 64 -13.56 -8.67 -12.72
CA ASP A 64 -13.20 -7.27 -12.95
C ASP A 64 -11.82 -7.19 -13.63
N MET A 65 -11.69 -6.27 -14.57
CA MET A 65 -10.45 -6.03 -15.34
C MET A 65 -10.45 -4.60 -15.88
N PRO A 66 -9.30 -3.93 -16.10
CA PRO A 66 -9.31 -2.58 -16.62
C PRO A 66 -9.65 -2.63 -18.11
N THR A 67 -10.29 -1.57 -18.60
CA THR A 67 -10.53 -1.42 -20.04
C THR A 67 -9.22 -1.05 -20.72
N PRO A 68 -8.68 -1.90 -21.64
CA PRO A 68 -7.47 -1.57 -22.36
C PRO A 68 -7.72 -0.47 -23.40
N ALA A 69 -6.65 0.22 -23.81
CA ALA A 69 -6.71 1.09 -24.97
C ALA A 69 -6.96 0.28 -26.25
N LYS A 70 -7.46 0.94 -27.30
CA LYS A 70 -7.77 0.29 -28.59
C LYS A 70 -6.54 -0.45 -29.13
N GLY A 71 -6.72 -1.73 -29.48
CA GLY A 71 -5.65 -2.58 -30.02
C GLY A 71 -4.78 -3.27 -28.97
N LEU A 72 -5.04 -3.06 -27.67
CA LEU A 72 -4.37 -3.76 -26.58
C LEU A 72 -5.33 -4.77 -25.94
N SER A 73 -4.74 -5.81 -25.34
CA SER A 73 -5.42 -6.75 -24.46
C SER A 73 -4.78 -6.64 -23.07
N VAL A 74 -5.59 -6.81 -22.03
CA VAL A 74 -5.12 -6.95 -20.65
C VAL A 74 -5.65 -8.28 -20.14
N THR A 75 -4.84 -9.00 -19.39
CA THR A 75 -5.22 -10.21 -18.67
C THR A 75 -4.52 -10.22 -17.32
N ALA A 76 -5.13 -10.86 -16.32
CA ALA A 76 -4.48 -11.06 -15.03
C ALA A 76 -3.46 -12.20 -15.15
N PHE A 77 -2.17 -11.86 -15.17
CA PHE A 77 -1.09 -12.85 -15.26
C PHE A 77 -1.09 -13.82 -14.07
N ALA A 78 -1.36 -13.32 -12.86
CA ALA A 78 -1.57 -14.12 -11.66
C ALA A 78 -2.50 -13.38 -10.68
N THR A 79 -3.14 -14.13 -9.79
CA THR A 79 -4.02 -13.59 -8.74
C THR A 79 -3.70 -14.22 -7.38
N GLY A 80 -4.24 -13.67 -6.29
CA GLY A 80 -4.02 -14.20 -4.94
C GLY A 80 -2.58 -14.05 -4.45
N LEU A 81 -1.92 -12.97 -4.85
CA LEU A 81 -0.62 -12.55 -4.34
C LEU A 81 -0.83 -11.74 -3.05
N ASP A 82 0.07 -11.90 -2.10
CA ASP A 82 0.09 -11.20 -0.82
C ASP A 82 0.92 -9.91 -0.95
N HIS A 83 0.22 -8.79 -1.03
CA HIS A 83 0.83 -7.46 -1.10
C HIS A 83 1.96 -7.33 -2.15
N PRO A 84 1.72 -7.67 -3.43
CA PRO A 84 2.75 -7.61 -4.46
C PRO A 84 3.20 -6.16 -4.70
N ARG A 85 4.51 -5.90 -4.66
CA ARG A 85 5.09 -4.54 -4.79
C ARG A 85 6.04 -4.35 -5.95
N TRP A 86 6.82 -5.38 -6.28
CA TRP A 86 7.85 -5.32 -7.31
C TRP A 86 7.78 -6.54 -8.20
N LEU A 87 8.01 -6.34 -9.49
CA LEU A 87 8.07 -7.38 -10.50
C LEU A 87 9.44 -7.34 -11.19
N HIS A 88 10.03 -8.50 -11.42
CA HIS A 88 11.27 -8.61 -12.20
C HIS A 88 11.17 -9.79 -13.18
N VAL A 89 11.24 -9.50 -14.48
CA VAL A 89 11.23 -10.52 -15.54
C VAL A 89 12.65 -11.02 -15.75
N LEU A 90 12.84 -12.33 -15.64
CA LEU A 90 14.11 -13.02 -15.83
C LEU A 90 14.35 -13.34 -17.31
N PRO A 91 15.61 -13.59 -17.74
CA PRO A 91 15.92 -13.88 -19.15
C PRO A 91 15.22 -15.10 -19.74
N ASN A 92 14.78 -16.04 -18.90
CA ASN A 92 14.04 -17.24 -19.30
C ASN A 92 12.51 -17.02 -19.38
N GLY A 93 12.02 -15.81 -19.13
CA GLY A 93 10.59 -15.47 -19.14
C GLY A 93 9.88 -15.60 -17.80
N ASP A 94 10.54 -16.13 -16.76
CA ASP A 94 9.95 -16.18 -15.42
C ASP A 94 9.75 -14.77 -14.85
N VAL A 95 8.69 -14.59 -14.08
CA VAL A 95 8.42 -13.34 -13.37
C VAL A 95 8.58 -13.55 -11.88
N LEU A 96 9.52 -12.83 -11.28
CA LEU A 96 9.68 -12.75 -9.84
C LEU A 96 8.79 -11.64 -9.28
N VAL A 97 8.08 -11.93 -8.20
CA VAL A 97 7.19 -11.01 -7.49
C VAL A 97 7.64 -10.88 -6.04
N ALA A 98 7.92 -9.65 -5.61
CA ALA A 98 8.12 -9.37 -4.19
C ALA A 98 6.76 -9.22 -3.49
N GLU A 99 6.45 -10.18 -2.62
CA GLU A 99 5.27 -10.16 -1.74
C GLU A 99 5.71 -9.64 -0.37
N THR A 100 5.31 -8.41 -0.03
CA THR A 100 5.99 -7.62 1.01
C THR A 100 5.11 -6.52 1.61
N ASN A 101 5.26 -6.29 2.91
CA ASN A 101 4.67 -5.16 3.64
C ASN A 101 5.74 -4.43 4.47
N ALA A 102 5.36 -3.35 5.15
CA ALA A 102 6.26 -2.64 6.04
C ALA A 102 6.85 -3.57 7.12
N PRO A 103 8.11 -3.37 7.53
CA PRO A 103 8.71 -4.14 8.61
C PRO A 103 7.91 -3.99 9.90
N ALA A 104 7.98 -5.01 10.76
CA ALA A 104 7.39 -4.92 12.09
C ALA A 104 8.02 -3.75 12.86
N LYS A 105 7.19 -2.85 13.39
CA LYS A 105 7.66 -1.76 14.25
C LYS A 105 7.87 -2.30 15.66
N HIS A 106 9.07 -2.11 16.21
CA HIS A 106 9.33 -2.27 17.63
C HIS A 106 8.89 -0.97 18.34
N ASP A 107 7.69 -0.96 18.91
CA ASP A 107 7.17 0.21 19.65
C ASP A 107 6.33 -0.27 20.85
N ASP A 108 6.92 -0.20 22.05
CA ASP A 108 6.40 -0.76 23.30
C ASP A 108 5.41 0.15 24.08
N GLY A 109 4.79 1.12 23.41
CA GLY A 109 3.94 2.14 24.06
C GLY A 109 2.53 2.29 23.47
N PHE A 110 1.58 2.64 24.35
CA PHE A 110 0.25 3.13 23.95
C PHE A 110 0.34 4.58 23.44
N SER A 111 -0.27 4.87 22.28
CA SER A 111 -0.39 6.22 21.73
C SER A 111 -1.69 6.37 20.96
N LEU A 112 -2.46 7.42 21.24
CA LEU A 112 -3.68 7.74 20.48
C LEU A 112 -3.38 7.94 19.00
N ARG A 113 -2.24 8.58 18.67
CA ARG A 113 -1.76 8.72 17.29
C ARG A 113 -1.57 7.36 16.61
N LYS A 114 -1.05 6.36 17.33
CA LYS A 114 -0.85 4.99 16.81
C LYS A 114 -2.18 4.31 16.49
N LEU A 115 -3.22 4.52 17.30
CA LEU A 115 -4.56 3.99 17.02
C LEU A 115 -5.13 4.57 15.72
N PHE A 116 -5.09 5.90 15.55
CA PHE A 116 -5.56 6.54 14.32
C PHE A 116 -4.73 6.12 13.10
N MET A 117 -3.41 6.04 13.24
CA MET A 117 -2.52 5.57 12.17
C MET A 117 -2.80 4.11 11.78
N ASN A 118 -3.01 3.22 12.75
CA ASN A 118 -3.33 1.82 12.49
C ASN A 118 -4.66 1.68 11.74
N GLN A 119 -5.68 2.46 12.12
CA GLN A 119 -6.96 2.47 11.42
C GLN A 119 -6.82 2.96 9.97
N ALA A 120 -6.00 3.99 9.75
CA ALA A 120 -5.67 4.48 8.42
C ALA A 120 -4.93 3.43 7.58
N MET A 121 -3.90 2.77 8.13
CA MET A 121 -3.15 1.71 7.46
C MET A 121 -4.03 0.48 7.14
N LYS A 122 -4.98 0.16 8.01
CA LYS A 122 -5.96 -0.91 7.78
C LYS A 122 -6.85 -0.59 6.57
N ARG A 123 -7.33 0.65 6.45
CA ARG A 123 -8.07 1.10 5.26
C ARG A 123 -7.22 1.06 3.98
N ALA A 124 -5.93 1.34 4.09
CA ALA A 124 -4.99 1.26 2.97
C ALA A 124 -4.55 -0.17 2.60
N GLY A 125 -5.03 -1.21 3.31
CA GLY A 125 -4.61 -2.60 3.08
C GLY A 125 -3.18 -2.92 3.53
N ALA A 126 -2.53 -2.04 4.29
CA ALA A 126 -1.10 -2.14 4.65
C ALA A 126 -0.87 -2.48 6.14
N ALA A 127 -1.88 -3.04 6.81
CA ALA A 127 -1.81 -3.41 8.24
C ALA A 127 -1.54 -4.91 8.47
N THR A 128 -1.25 -5.67 7.42
CA THR A 128 -0.95 -7.11 7.51
C THR A 128 0.53 -7.37 7.79
N ILE A 129 0.84 -8.57 8.27
CA ILE A 129 2.21 -9.04 8.40
C ILE A 129 2.80 -9.20 6.99
N SER A 130 4.05 -8.76 6.80
CA SER A 130 4.75 -8.92 5.54
C SER A 130 4.95 -10.41 5.20
N ALA A 131 4.62 -10.81 3.97
CA ALA A 131 4.88 -12.16 3.48
C ALA A 131 6.37 -12.49 3.39
N ASN A 132 7.23 -11.47 3.20
CA ASN A 132 8.68 -11.60 3.28
C ASN A 132 9.24 -12.69 2.36
N ARG A 133 8.76 -12.72 1.11
CA ARG A 133 9.15 -13.71 0.10
C ARG A 133 9.21 -13.13 -1.31
N ILE A 134 9.98 -13.79 -2.15
CA ILE A 134 9.93 -13.66 -3.61
C ILE A 134 9.22 -14.89 -4.17
N THR A 135 8.16 -14.68 -4.94
CA THR A 135 7.43 -15.74 -5.66
C THR A 135 7.83 -15.74 -7.13
N LEU A 136 8.09 -16.92 -7.67
CA LEU A 136 8.31 -17.15 -9.09
C LEU A 136 6.99 -17.56 -9.74
N LEU A 137 6.67 -16.89 -10.84
CA LEU A 137 5.56 -17.17 -11.74
C LEU A 137 6.09 -17.53 -13.11
N ARG A 138 5.56 -18.58 -13.72
CA ARG A 138 5.89 -18.99 -15.09
C ARG A 138 4.61 -19.36 -15.83
N ASP A 139 4.53 -18.88 -17.06
CA ASP A 139 3.58 -19.29 -18.09
C ASP A 139 4.30 -20.28 -19.02
N THR A 140 3.83 -21.53 -19.06
CA THR A 140 4.42 -22.62 -19.85
C THR A 140 3.73 -22.83 -21.19
N ASN A 141 2.52 -22.28 -21.37
CA ASN A 141 1.69 -22.50 -22.56
C ASN A 141 1.55 -21.24 -23.45
N GLY A 142 2.04 -20.09 -22.98
CA GLY A 142 2.04 -18.81 -23.69
C GLY A 142 0.68 -18.14 -23.78
N ASP A 143 -0.27 -18.49 -22.90
CA ASP A 143 -1.62 -17.91 -22.89
C ASP A 143 -1.72 -16.57 -22.13
N GLY A 144 -0.61 -16.12 -21.53
CA GLY A 144 -0.53 -14.90 -20.74
C GLY A 144 -1.01 -15.06 -19.30
N VAL A 145 -1.15 -16.28 -18.82
CA VAL A 145 -1.49 -16.63 -17.43
C VAL A 145 -0.45 -17.59 -16.87
N ALA A 146 0.09 -17.29 -15.68
CA ALA A 146 1.05 -18.17 -15.04
C ALA A 146 0.37 -19.44 -14.52
N ASP A 147 0.76 -20.61 -15.05
CA ASP A 147 0.33 -21.93 -14.58
C ASP A 147 1.26 -22.50 -13.50
N VAL A 148 2.49 -21.97 -13.39
CA VAL A 148 3.44 -22.35 -12.34
C VAL A 148 3.61 -21.21 -11.35
N ARG A 149 3.38 -21.50 -10.07
CA ARG A 149 3.64 -20.61 -8.94
C ARG A 149 4.42 -21.35 -7.86
N ARG A 150 5.55 -20.78 -7.40
CA ARG A 150 6.30 -21.30 -6.26
C ARG A 150 7.07 -20.21 -5.53
N ILE A 151 7.36 -20.44 -4.25
CA ILE A 151 8.28 -19.62 -3.49
C ILE A 151 9.69 -19.80 -4.09
N PHE A 152 10.33 -18.70 -4.45
CA PHE A 152 11.70 -18.67 -4.95
C PHE A 152 12.70 -18.42 -3.82
N VAL A 153 12.40 -17.44 -2.96
CA VAL A 153 13.18 -17.11 -1.75
C VAL A 153 12.19 -16.71 -0.65
N GLU A 154 12.45 -17.13 0.58
CA GLU A 154 11.67 -16.77 1.77
C GLU A 154 12.58 -16.31 2.91
N GLY A 155 11.96 -15.84 4.00
CA GLY A 155 12.71 -15.39 5.18
C GLY A 155 13.39 -14.04 4.99
N LEU A 156 12.88 -13.22 4.06
CA LEU A 156 13.40 -11.89 3.77
C LEU A 156 12.87 -10.85 4.77
N ASN A 157 13.42 -9.64 4.73
CA ASN A 157 13.01 -8.51 5.55
C ASN A 157 12.47 -7.37 4.67
N SER A 158 11.16 -7.42 4.44
CA SER A 158 10.42 -6.45 3.62
C SER A 158 11.11 -6.19 2.27
N PRO A 159 11.28 -7.23 1.43
CA PRO A 159 12.00 -7.12 0.17
C PRO A 159 11.25 -6.21 -0.82
N PHE A 160 11.97 -5.50 -1.68
CA PHE A 160 11.35 -4.65 -2.71
C PHE A 160 12.07 -4.78 -4.05
N GLY A 161 13.12 -3.99 -4.28
CA GLY A 161 13.81 -3.95 -5.57
C GLY A 161 14.58 -5.23 -5.84
N MET A 162 14.50 -5.75 -7.07
CA MET A 162 15.22 -6.94 -7.51
C MET A 162 15.89 -6.74 -8.85
N THR A 163 17.07 -7.32 -9.05
CA THR A 163 17.74 -7.36 -10.35
C THR A 163 18.66 -8.58 -10.48
N LEU A 164 18.68 -9.19 -11.67
CA LEU A 164 19.63 -10.24 -12.02
C LEU A 164 20.88 -9.63 -12.66
N SER A 165 22.06 -9.95 -12.12
CA SER A 165 23.34 -9.56 -12.72
C SER A 165 24.43 -10.60 -12.46
N LYS A 166 25.14 -10.98 -13.52
CA LYS A 166 26.28 -11.93 -13.48
C LYS A 166 25.97 -13.23 -12.71
N GLY A 167 24.81 -13.83 -12.98
CA GLY A 167 24.38 -15.09 -12.35
C GLY A 167 24.02 -14.96 -10.86
N LYS A 168 23.67 -13.76 -10.41
CA LYS A 168 23.17 -13.51 -9.06
C LYS A 168 21.92 -12.66 -9.09
N LEU A 169 20.89 -13.07 -8.35
CA LEU A 169 19.73 -12.25 -8.06
C LEU A 169 20.05 -11.39 -6.84
N TYR A 170 20.05 -10.07 -7.03
CA TYR A 170 20.15 -9.11 -5.94
C TYR A 170 18.74 -8.71 -5.48
N VAL A 171 18.53 -8.70 -4.17
CA VAL A 171 17.27 -8.30 -3.55
C VAL A 171 17.55 -7.23 -2.51
N ALA A 172 16.91 -6.07 -2.65
CA ALA A 172 16.94 -5.00 -1.68
C ALA A 172 15.91 -5.28 -0.57
N GLU A 173 16.41 -5.51 0.63
CA GLU A 173 15.64 -5.58 1.87
C GLU A 173 15.66 -4.22 2.56
N THR A 174 14.87 -4.06 3.63
CA THR A 174 14.84 -2.78 4.35
C THR A 174 16.16 -2.46 5.06
N ASP A 175 16.94 -3.48 5.43
CA ASP A 175 18.18 -3.38 6.22
C ASP A 175 19.43 -3.89 5.48
N ALA A 176 19.28 -4.53 4.33
CA ALA A 176 20.40 -5.11 3.60
C ALA A 176 20.18 -5.19 2.08
N LEU A 177 21.28 -5.39 1.35
CA LEU A 177 21.25 -5.89 -0.02
C LEU A 177 21.79 -7.31 0.00
N VAL A 178 20.92 -8.29 -0.27
CA VAL A 178 21.29 -9.70 -0.30
C VAL A 178 21.41 -10.22 -1.72
N ALA A 179 22.18 -11.28 -1.91
CA ALA A 179 22.42 -11.87 -3.22
C ALA A 179 22.26 -13.39 -3.17
N PHE A 180 21.46 -13.91 -4.10
CA PHE A 180 21.22 -15.35 -4.27
C PHE A 180 21.87 -15.83 -5.57
N PRO A 181 22.52 -17.01 -5.58
CA PRO A 181 22.97 -17.62 -6.82
C PRO A 181 21.80 -17.85 -7.79
N TYR A 182 22.04 -17.55 -9.07
CA TYR A 182 21.11 -17.79 -10.16
C TYR A 182 21.90 -18.29 -11.37
N SER A 183 21.89 -19.61 -11.59
CA SER A 183 22.62 -20.31 -12.64
C SER A 183 21.72 -21.24 -13.42
#